data_AF-A0A2W7MC18-F1
#
_entry.id   AF-A0A2W7MC18-F1
#
_cell.length_a   1.000
_cell.length_b   1.000
_cell.length_c   1.000
_cell.angle_alpha   90.00
_cell.angle_beta   90.00
_cell.angle_gamma   90.00
#
_symmetry.space_group_name_H-M   'P 1'
#
loop_
_entity.id
_entity.type
_entity.pdbx_description
1 polymer ?
#
loop_
_entity_poly.entity_id
_entity_poly.type
_entity_poly.pdbx_seq_one_letter_code
_entity_poly.pdbx_strand_id
1 'polypeptide(L)'
;MDCQAITLGEHLLEVRYAHPLNTASRLPFRYLKHTSKLIRKLGNSDLTLQHDKVINLKLAVASIDGVVIRPGEYFSFCRLVGRPTRKRGYVEGMELSFGEARSGIGGGICQLSNLIHWMAIHSPLVVIERSNHSFDPFRDDGRGLPFGSGAEIFYNYIDLGAA
;
A
#
# COMPACT_ATOMS: atom_id res chain seq x y z
N MET A 1 21.43 12.19 -12.91
CA MET A 1 20.07 11.85 -13.37
C MET A 1 19.13 12.72 -12.56
N ASP A 2 18.72 13.83 -13.17
CA ASP A 2 17.80 14.79 -12.59
C ASP A 2 16.40 14.17 -12.59
N CYS A 3 15.87 13.87 -11.41
CA CYS A 3 14.44 13.64 -11.24
C CYS A 3 13.85 15.01 -10.95
N GLN A 4 13.50 15.75 -12.00
CA GLN A 4 12.63 16.90 -11.86
C GLN A 4 11.31 16.36 -11.33
N ALA A 5 11.09 16.52 -10.01
CA ALA A 5 9.78 16.50 -9.43
C ALA A 5 8.89 17.37 -10.32
N ILE A 6 7.87 16.76 -10.92
CA ILE A 6 6.81 17.48 -11.60
C ILE A 6 6.06 18.25 -10.50
N THR A 7 6.64 19.39 -10.13
CA THR A 7 5.95 20.45 -9.42
C THR A 7 5.16 21.15 -10.52
N LEU A 8 3.95 20.63 -10.80
CA LEU A 8 2.95 21.38 -11.55
C LEU A 8 2.57 22.58 -10.68
N GLY A 9 3.29 23.69 -10.88
CA GLY A 9 2.80 25.00 -10.52
C GLY A 9 1.55 25.33 -11.33
N GLU A 10 0.71 26.19 -10.74
CA GLU A 10 -0.47 26.81 -11.35
C GLU A 10 -1.77 25.99 -11.32
N HIS A 11 -2.14 25.47 -10.13
CA HIS A 11 -3.50 25.50 -9.57
C HIS A 11 -3.43 24.87 -8.17
N LEU A 12 -3.16 25.67 -7.13
CA LEU A 12 -3.37 25.23 -5.75
C LEU A 12 -4.87 25.18 -5.47
N LEU A 13 -5.56 24.21 -6.10
CA LEU A 13 -6.77 23.65 -5.53
C LEU A 13 -6.33 23.03 -4.21
N GLU A 14 -6.91 23.45 -3.08
CA GLU A 14 -6.67 22.79 -1.80
C GLU A 14 -6.99 21.29 -1.95
N VAL A 15 -5.96 20.48 -2.09
CA VAL A 15 -6.10 19.03 -2.20
C VAL A 15 -6.63 18.52 -0.86
N ARG A 16 -7.91 18.15 -0.83
CA ARG A 16 -8.54 17.55 0.35
C ARG A 16 -8.21 16.07 0.35
N TYR A 17 -7.72 15.56 1.48
CA TYR A 17 -7.36 14.15 1.62
C TYR A 17 -8.45 13.39 2.39
N ALA A 18 -8.67 12.15 1.97
CA ALA A 18 -9.51 11.20 2.66
C ALA A 18 -9.01 10.98 4.10
N HIS A 19 -9.94 10.75 5.02
CA HIS A 19 -9.65 10.58 6.44
C HIS A 19 -10.58 9.53 7.07
N PRO A 20 -10.18 8.92 8.21
CA PRO A 20 -11.04 8.00 8.94
C PRO A 20 -12.35 8.66 9.36
N LEU A 21 -13.46 7.95 9.15
CA LEU A 21 -14.75 8.36 9.66
C LEU A 21 -14.81 7.99 11.16
N ASN A 22 -15.05 8.98 12.03
CA ASN A 22 -15.21 8.74 13.47
C ASN A 22 -16.63 8.23 13.79
N THR A 23 -17.01 7.10 13.19
CA THR A 23 -18.27 6.41 13.50
C THR A 23 -18.05 4.91 13.64
N ALA A 24 -18.80 4.29 14.54
CA ALA A 24 -18.77 2.85 14.74
C ALA A 24 -19.57 2.07 13.68
N SER A 25 -20.41 2.75 12.88
CA SER A 25 -21.31 2.11 11.92
C SER A 25 -20.67 1.89 10.55
N ARG A 26 -20.78 0.66 10.02
CA ARG A 26 -20.39 0.37 8.62
C ARG A 26 -21.27 1.12 7.64
N LEU A 27 -20.71 1.46 6.47
CA LEU A 27 -21.49 1.99 5.36
C LEU A 27 -22.56 0.97 4.92
N PRO A 28 -23.75 1.45 4.48
CA PRO A 28 -24.90 0.58 4.18
C PRO A 28 -24.65 -0.35 2.99
N PHE A 29 -23.76 0.03 2.07
CA PHE A 29 -23.46 -0.74 0.86
C PHE A 29 -21.99 -1.12 0.82
N ARG A 30 -21.72 -2.37 0.45
CA ARG A 30 -20.36 -2.86 0.19
C ARG A 30 -20.19 -3.04 -1.31
N TYR A 31 -19.32 -2.24 -1.90
CA TYR A 31 -19.04 -2.29 -3.33
C TYR A 31 -18.20 -3.52 -3.73
N LEU A 32 -17.11 -3.78 -3.00
CA LEU A 32 -16.18 -4.88 -3.28
C LEU A 32 -15.69 -5.52 -1.98
N LYS A 33 -15.32 -6.80 -2.06
CA LYS A 33 -14.59 -7.52 -1.00
C LYS A 33 -13.47 -8.31 -1.65
N HIS A 34 -12.26 -8.17 -1.12
CA HIS A 34 -11.11 -8.97 -1.52
C HIS A 34 -10.33 -9.44 -0.30
N THR A 35 -9.59 -10.55 -0.43
CA THR A 35 -8.75 -11.10 0.63
C THR A 35 -7.44 -11.57 0.04
N SER A 36 -6.32 -11.21 0.66
CA SER A 36 -4.99 -11.66 0.26
C SER A 36 -4.45 -12.68 1.26
N LYS A 37 -3.78 -13.73 0.77
CA LYS A 37 -3.10 -14.70 1.65
C LYS A 37 -1.93 -14.01 2.36
N LEU A 38 -1.99 -13.93 3.69
CA LEU A 38 -0.97 -13.24 4.48
C LEU A 38 0.34 -14.00 4.59
N ILE A 39 0.30 -15.33 4.66
CA ILE A 39 1.51 -16.16 4.78
C ILE A 39 1.59 -17.07 3.56
N ARG A 40 2.74 -17.05 2.88
CA ARG A 40 3.08 -17.98 1.81
C ARG A 40 4.46 -18.55 2.13
N LYS A 41 4.60 -19.86 1.95
CA LYS A 41 5.92 -20.51 2.02
C LYS A 41 6.54 -20.38 0.64
N LEU A 42 7.50 -19.48 0.48
CA LEU A 42 8.21 -19.27 -0.79
C LEU A 42 9.60 -19.90 -0.68
N GLY A 43 9.75 -21.14 -1.14
CA GLY A 43 11.00 -21.89 -1.02
C GLY A 43 11.55 -21.89 0.42
N ASN A 44 12.77 -21.36 0.60
CA ASN A 44 13.46 -21.23 1.89
C ASN A 44 13.18 -19.91 2.62
N SER A 45 12.06 -19.23 2.33
CA SER A 45 11.70 -17.96 2.97
C SER A 45 11.64 -18.09 4.50
N ASP A 46 12.27 -17.15 5.21
CA ASP A 46 12.21 -17.07 6.67
C ASP A 46 10.76 -16.87 7.15
N LEU A 47 10.26 -17.84 7.91
CA LEU A 47 8.90 -17.82 8.46
C LEU A 47 8.73 -16.71 9.51
N THR A 48 9.80 -16.31 10.18
CA THR A 48 9.80 -15.20 11.14
C THR A 48 9.42 -13.90 10.44
N LEU A 49 10.08 -13.61 9.31
CA LEU A 49 9.78 -12.41 8.50
C LEU A 49 8.35 -12.43 7.95
N GLN A 50 7.76 -13.60 7.68
CA GLN A 50 6.35 -13.70 7.28
C GLN A 50 5.39 -13.40 8.43
N HIS A 51 5.70 -13.84 9.66
CA HIS A 51 4.90 -13.51 10.84
C HIS A 51 5.04 -12.03 11.22
N ASP A 52 6.24 -11.49 11.17
CA ASP A 52 6.50 -10.09 11.48
C ASP A 52 5.85 -9.15 10.44
N LYS A 53 5.82 -9.55 9.17
CA LYS A 53 4.99 -8.88 8.16
C LYS A 53 3.52 -8.80 8.58
N VAL A 54 2.94 -9.83 9.18
CA VAL A 54 1.54 -9.77 9.65
C VAL A 54 1.37 -8.72 10.74
N ILE A 55 2.36 -8.54 11.63
CA ILE A 55 2.35 -7.47 12.63
C ILE A 55 2.36 -6.10 11.94
N ASN A 56 3.27 -5.90 10.99
CA ASN A 56 3.37 -4.66 10.21
C ASN A 56 2.08 -4.35 9.44
N LEU A 57 1.47 -5.36 8.82
CA LEU A 57 0.21 -5.22 8.10
C LEU A 57 -0.95 -4.85 9.03
N LYS A 58 -1.02 -5.41 10.25
CA LYS A 58 -2.04 -5.03 11.24
C LYS A 58 -1.93 -3.55 11.61
N LEU A 59 -0.71 -3.04 11.82
CA LEU A 59 -0.47 -1.63 12.13
C LEU A 59 -0.84 -0.71 10.95
N ALA A 60 -0.47 -1.09 9.73
CA ALA A 60 -0.82 -0.33 8.53
C ALA A 60 -2.34 -0.33 8.27
N VAL A 61 -3.01 -1.47 8.41
CA VAL A 61 -4.46 -1.59 8.27
C VAL A 61 -5.19 -0.72 9.28
N ALA A 62 -4.74 -0.68 10.54
CA ALA A 62 -5.35 0.17 11.56
C ALA A 62 -5.33 1.67 11.22
N SER A 63 -4.44 2.10 10.31
CA SER A 63 -4.34 3.49 9.85
C SER A 63 -5.25 3.79 8.64
N ILE A 64 -5.76 2.76 7.97
CA ILE A 64 -6.57 2.84 6.75
C ILE A 64 -8.02 2.41 6.99
N ASP A 65 -8.26 1.51 7.95
CA ASP A 65 -9.60 1.02 8.26
C ASP A 65 -10.52 2.18 8.66
N GLY A 66 -11.71 2.19 8.08
CA GLY A 66 -12.69 3.26 8.27
C GLY A 66 -12.41 4.56 7.49
N VAL A 67 -11.36 4.65 6.66
CA VAL A 67 -11.15 5.80 5.76
C VAL A 67 -12.28 5.90 4.74
N VAL A 68 -12.84 7.11 4.61
CA VAL A 68 -13.86 7.44 3.60
C VAL A 68 -13.26 8.43 2.61
N ILE A 69 -13.41 8.12 1.32
CA ILE A 69 -13.05 9.00 0.21
C ILE A 69 -14.34 9.67 -0.26
N ARG A 70 -14.51 10.97 0.01
CA ARG A 70 -15.66 11.74 -0.50
C ARG A 70 -15.37 12.27 -1.90
N PRO A 71 -16.41 12.70 -2.65
CA PRO A 71 -16.22 13.34 -3.95
C PRO A 71 -15.22 14.51 -3.87
N GLY A 72 -14.17 14.44 -4.69
CA GLY A 72 -13.08 15.41 -4.73
C GLY A 72 -12.08 15.32 -3.58
N GLU A 73 -12.06 14.23 -2.81
CA GLU A 73 -10.98 13.90 -1.87
C GLU A 73 -10.00 12.90 -2.49
N TYR A 74 -8.74 12.98 -2.06
CA TYR A 74 -7.67 12.10 -2.49
C TYR A 74 -7.32 11.11 -1.39
N PHE A 75 -7.28 9.83 -1.75
CA PHE A 75 -6.61 8.81 -0.97
C PHE A 75 -5.10 8.90 -1.20
N SER A 76 -4.32 8.83 -0.12
CA SER A 76 -2.86 8.73 -0.17
C SER A 76 -2.41 7.70 0.87
N PHE A 77 -1.81 6.61 0.40
CA PHE A 77 -1.37 5.52 1.27
C PHE A 77 -0.29 5.99 2.25
N CYS A 78 0.73 6.69 1.76
CA CYS A 78 1.83 7.19 2.57
C CYS A 78 1.37 8.20 3.62
N ARG A 79 0.40 9.07 3.28
CA ARG A 79 -0.14 10.04 4.22
C ARG A 79 -0.92 9.38 5.35
N LEU A 80 -1.73 8.36 5.03
CA LEU A 80 -2.54 7.64 6.00
C LEU A 80 -1.68 6.73 6.88
N VAL A 81 -0.80 5.93 6.28
CA VAL A 81 0.05 4.97 7.00
C VAL A 81 1.21 5.67 7.72
N GLY A 82 1.75 6.75 7.15
CA GLY A 82 2.93 7.42 7.66
C GLY A 82 4.22 6.57 7.59
N ARG A 83 5.34 7.12 8.08
CA ARG A 83 6.63 6.40 8.08
C ARG A 83 6.62 5.19 9.03
N PRO A 84 6.87 3.96 8.55
CA PRO A 84 7.07 2.81 9.43
C PRO A 84 8.33 3.00 10.27
N THR A 85 8.22 2.88 11.59
CA THR A 85 9.35 3.01 12.52
C THR A 85 9.19 2.07 13.70
N ARG A 86 10.31 1.66 14.33
CA ARG A 86 10.27 0.84 15.56
C ARG A 86 9.47 1.52 16.68
N LYS A 87 9.57 2.86 16.80
CA LYS A 87 8.80 3.65 17.79
C LYS A 87 7.28 3.50 17.61
N ARG A 88 6.82 3.30 16.38
CA ARG A 88 5.40 3.07 16.05
C ARG A 88 5.01 1.59 16.11
N GLY A 89 5.90 0.72 16.61
CA GLY A 89 5.66 -0.71 16.76
C GLY A 89 5.95 -1.55 15.52
N TYR A 90 6.41 -0.94 14.42
CA TYR A 90 6.79 -1.71 13.24
C TYR A 90 8.05 -2.53 13.51
N VAL A 91 8.03 -3.77 13.03
CA VAL A 91 9.09 -4.76 13.16
C VAL A 91 9.76 -5.00 11.81
N GLU A 92 10.83 -5.79 11.82
CA GLU A 92 11.52 -6.19 10.60
C GLU A 92 10.62 -7.06 9.73
N GLY A 93 10.77 -6.94 8.43
CA GLY A 93 10.06 -7.76 7.46
C GLY A 93 10.80 -7.72 6.14
N MET A 94 10.38 -8.57 5.21
CA MET A 94 10.96 -8.57 3.87
C MET A 94 10.58 -7.28 3.13
N GLU A 95 11.59 -6.50 2.75
CA GLU A 95 11.51 -5.33 1.88
C GLU A 95 12.19 -5.66 0.55
N LEU A 96 11.61 -5.20 -0.55
CA LEU A 96 12.27 -5.20 -1.85
C LEU A 96 12.86 -3.82 -2.05
N SER A 97 14.16 -3.72 -2.26
CA SER A 97 14.84 -2.45 -2.48
C SER A 97 15.95 -2.63 -3.49
N PHE A 98 15.99 -1.77 -4.51
CA PHE A 98 17.01 -1.81 -5.57
C PHE A 98 17.19 -3.19 -6.25
N GLY A 99 16.09 -3.93 -6.40
CA GLY A 99 16.12 -5.26 -7.04
C GLY A 99 16.52 -6.42 -6.14
N GLU A 100 16.78 -6.17 -4.85
CA GLU A 100 17.14 -7.20 -3.88
C GLU A 100 16.09 -7.33 -2.78
N ALA A 101 15.90 -8.55 -2.27
CA ALA A 101 15.10 -8.81 -1.09
C ALA A 101 15.99 -8.70 0.16
N ARG A 102 15.64 -7.79 1.07
CA ARG A 102 16.36 -7.54 2.33
C ARG A 102 15.42 -7.43 3.52
N SER A 103 15.95 -7.47 4.73
CA SER A 103 15.18 -7.14 5.94
C SER A 103 15.11 -5.61 6.11
N GLY A 104 13.94 -5.09 6.43
CA GLY A 104 13.70 -3.67 6.70
C GLY A 104 12.50 -3.43 7.62
N ILE A 105 12.49 -2.29 8.32
CA ILE A 105 11.38 -1.93 9.23
C ILE A 105 10.13 -1.60 8.45
N GLY A 106 9.03 -2.25 8.81
CA GLY A 106 7.78 -2.16 8.05
C GLY A 106 7.80 -2.99 6.77
N GLY A 107 8.75 -3.92 6.62
CA GLY A 107 8.80 -4.81 5.46
C GLY A 107 7.48 -5.56 5.25
N GLY A 108 7.10 -5.70 3.99
CA GLY A 108 5.91 -6.39 3.52
C GLY A 108 4.60 -5.60 3.55
N ILE A 109 4.60 -4.31 3.95
CA ILE A 109 3.40 -3.44 3.85
C ILE A 109 2.96 -3.19 2.40
N CYS A 110 3.84 -3.38 1.41
CA CYS A 110 3.49 -3.32 -0.01
C CYS A 110 2.39 -4.34 -0.40
N GLN A 111 2.23 -5.42 0.37
CA GLN A 111 1.10 -6.33 0.16
C GLN A 111 -0.25 -5.62 0.36
N LEU A 112 -0.33 -4.65 1.27
CA LEU A 112 -1.54 -3.87 1.52
C LEU A 112 -1.79 -2.85 0.41
N SER A 113 -0.75 -2.16 -0.08
CA SER A 113 -0.90 -1.24 -1.22
C SER A 113 -1.34 -1.97 -2.48
N ASN A 114 -0.80 -3.16 -2.74
CA ASN A 114 -1.24 -4.04 -3.84
C ASN A 114 -2.72 -4.40 -3.73
N LEU A 115 -3.18 -4.75 -2.51
CA LEU A 115 -4.58 -5.05 -2.24
C LEU A 115 -5.49 -3.84 -2.51
N ILE A 116 -5.10 -2.66 -2.00
CA ILE A 116 -5.87 -1.43 -2.18
C ILE A 116 -5.92 -1.02 -3.65
N HIS A 117 -4.79 -1.11 -4.35
CA HIS A 117 -4.74 -0.83 -5.78
C HIS A 117 -5.65 -1.77 -6.58
N TRP A 118 -5.61 -3.08 -6.27
CA TRP A 118 -6.51 -4.05 -6.90
C TRP A 118 -7.98 -3.68 -6.65
N MET A 119 -8.32 -3.25 -5.44
CA MET A 119 -9.68 -2.80 -5.14
C MET A 119 -10.06 -1.51 -5.89
N ALA A 120 -9.12 -0.57 -6.01
CA ALA A 120 -9.34 0.70 -6.69
C ALA A 120 -9.63 0.50 -8.19
N ILE A 121 -8.83 -0.30 -8.90
CA ILE A 121 -9.03 -0.54 -10.35
C ILE A 121 -10.30 -1.34 -10.68
N HIS A 122 -10.88 -2.03 -9.69
CA HIS A 122 -12.16 -2.72 -9.83
C HIS A 122 -13.33 -1.88 -9.31
N SER A 123 -13.10 -0.59 -9.03
CA SER A 123 -14.10 0.36 -8.55
C SER A 123 -14.20 1.58 -9.47
N PRO A 124 -15.16 2.48 -9.26
CA PRO A 124 -15.26 3.72 -10.04
C PRO A 124 -14.17 4.75 -9.70
N LEU A 125 -13.30 4.47 -8.71
CA LEU A 125 -12.19 5.35 -8.35
C LEU A 125 -11.16 5.42 -9.49
N VAL A 126 -10.55 6.59 -9.64
CA VAL A 126 -9.45 6.81 -10.58
C VAL A 126 -8.13 6.69 -9.84
N VAL A 127 -7.22 5.84 -10.32
CA VAL A 127 -5.85 5.77 -9.77
C VAL A 127 -5.06 6.97 -10.30
N ILE A 128 -4.62 7.83 -9.38
CA ILE A 128 -3.94 9.09 -9.69
C ILE A 128 -2.41 8.93 -9.65
N GLU A 129 -1.90 8.13 -8.72
CA GLU A 129 -0.47 7.87 -8.57
C GLU A 129 -0.23 6.38 -8.31
N ARG A 130 0.75 5.81 -9.01
CA ARG A 130 1.17 4.42 -8.86
C ARG A 130 2.58 4.25 -9.41
N SER A 131 3.43 3.55 -8.67
CA SER A 131 4.69 3.04 -9.20
C SER A 131 4.73 1.51 -9.26
N ASN A 132 5.42 0.99 -10.28
CA ASN A 132 5.71 -0.44 -10.40
C ASN A 132 6.88 -0.81 -9.49
N HIS A 133 6.86 -2.02 -8.94
CA HIS A 133 8.01 -2.56 -8.22
C HIS A 133 9.23 -2.65 -9.16
N SER A 134 10.41 -2.29 -8.68
CA SER A 134 11.67 -2.42 -9.45
C SER A 134 12.01 -3.88 -9.81
N PHE A 135 11.45 -4.85 -9.08
CA PHE A 135 11.68 -6.28 -9.26
C PHE A 135 10.47 -7.08 -8.77
N ASP A 136 10.15 -8.18 -9.47
CA ASP A 136 9.10 -9.11 -9.08
C ASP A 136 9.72 -10.37 -8.43
N PRO A 137 9.66 -10.51 -7.09
CA PRO A 137 10.22 -11.68 -6.41
C PRO A 137 9.37 -12.95 -6.65
N PHE A 138 8.15 -12.80 -7.18
CA PHE A 138 7.28 -13.93 -7.48
C PHE A 138 7.53 -14.36 -8.93
N ARG A 139 8.57 -15.18 -9.14
CA ARG A 139 8.73 -15.96 -10.39
C ARG A 139 7.44 -16.75 -10.61
N ASP A 140 7.03 -16.93 -11.87
CA ASP A 140 5.74 -17.45 -12.39
C ASP A 140 5.09 -18.69 -11.73
N ASP A 141 5.59 -19.28 -10.64
CA ASP A 141 4.88 -20.33 -9.93
C ASP A 141 3.62 -19.78 -9.24
N GLY A 142 2.46 -20.34 -9.62
CA GLY A 142 1.20 -20.18 -8.89
C GLY A 142 0.68 -18.74 -8.72
N ARG A 143 0.94 -17.82 -9.66
CA ARG A 143 0.46 -16.43 -9.56
C ARG A 143 -1.07 -16.36 -9.43
N GLY A 144 -1.52 -15.79 -8.32
CA GLY A 144 -2.94 -15.44 -8.11
C GLY A 144 -3.31 -14.02 -8.58
N LEU A 145 -2.34 -13.20 -8.98
CA LEU A 145 -2.52 -11.83 -9.44
C LEU A 145 -1.70 -11.60 -10.72
N PRO A 146 -2.21 -10.84 -11.72
CA PRO A 146 -1.48 -10.56 -12.95
C PRO A 146 -0.15 -9.85 -12.71
N PHE A 147 0.86 -10.15 -13.53
CA PHE A 147 2.13 -9.42 -13.55
C PHE A 147 1.88 -7.92 -13.77
N GLY A 148 2.62 -7.07 -13.06
CA GLY A 148 2.46 -5.62 -13.18
C GLY A 148 1.20 -5.06 -12.51
N SER A 149 0.53 -5.81 -11.62
CA SER A 149 -0.56 -5.30 -10.75
C SER A 149 -0.09 -4.75 -9.40
N GLY A 150 1.22 -4.84 -9.10
CA GLY A 150 1.76 -4.36 -7.84
C GLY A 150 1.86 -2.84 -7.79
N ALA A 151 1.42 -2.20 -6.70
CA ALA A 151 1.67 -0.81 -6.36
C ALA A 151 2.82 -0.74 -5.35
N GLU A 152 4.02 -0.38 -5.82
CA GLU A 152 5.15 -0.09 -4.94
C GLU A 152 4.83 1.14 -4.10
N ILE A 153 5.32 1.15 -2.87
CA ILE A 153 5.26 2.29 -1.97
C ILE A 153 6.63 2.48 -1.37
N PHE A 154 7.14 3.70 -1.42
CA PHE A 154 8.34 4.13 -0.69
C PHE A 154 8.00 5.43 0.00
N TYR A 155 7.92 5.40 1.34
CA TYR A 155 7.42 6.53 2.12
C TYR A 155 8.08 7.84 1.71
N ASN A 156 7.26 8.86 1.38
CA ASN A 156 7.66 10.20 0.96
C ASN A 156 8.24 10.34 -0.47
N TYR A 157 8.27 9.26 -1.26
CA TYR A 157 8.89 9.26 -2.59
C TYR A 157 8.08 8.52 -3.65
N ILE A 158 7.30 7.50 -3.25
CA ILE A 158 6.42 6.71 -4.12
C ILE A 158 5.14 6.43 -3.36
N ASP A 159 3.99 6.91 -3.87
CA ASP A 159 2.68 6.72 -3.24
C ASP A 159 1.68 5.96 -4.13
N LEU A 160 0.58 5.52 -3.51
CA LEU A 160 -0.62 5.05 -4.18
C LEU A 160 -1.74 6.06 -3.92
N GLY A 161 -2.11 6.77 -4.97
CA GLY A 161 -3.15 7.79 -4.96
C GLY A 161 -4.42 7.32 -5.69
N ALA A 162 -5.60 7.61 -5.13
CA ALA A 162 -6.88 7.40 -5.81
C ALA A 162 -7.88 8.51 -5.48
N ALA A 163 -8.77 8.85 -6.42
CA ALA A 163 -9.80 9.88 -6.26
C ALA A 163 -11.15 9.44 -6.83
#